data_AF-A0A1G1X1S9-F1
#
_entry.id   AF-A0A1G1X1S9-F1
#
_cell.length_a   1.000
_cell.length_b   1.000
_cell.length_c   1.000
_cell.angle_alpha   90.00
_cell.angle_beta   90.00
_cell.angle_gamma   90.00
#
_symmetry.space_group_name_H-M   'P 1'
#
loop_
_entity.id
_entity.type
_entity.pdbx_description
1 polymer ?
#
loop_
_entity_poly.entity_id
_entity_poly.type
_entity_poly.pdbx_seq_one_letter_code
_entity_poly.pdbx_strand_id
1 'polypeptide(L)' 'MEKPDKKFTFAKGYEELEAIVQDFESRELDLEKDLPKFERGLTLAKQLQERLKEIENTVQEIERKFA' A
#
# COMPACT_ATOMS: atom_id res chain seq x y z
N MET A 1 -24.22 -7.64 14.70
CA MET A 1 -22.82 -7.94 14.33
C MET A 1 -22.41 -6.95 13.26
N GLU A 2 -21.76 -5.86 13.63
CA GLU A 2 -21.27 -4.85 12.68
C GLU A 2 -20.13 -5.45 11.86
N LYS A 3 -20.26 -5.38 10.52
CA LYS A 3 -19.26 -5.88 9.58
C LYS A 3 -17.97 -5.05 9.75
N PRO A 4 -16.77 -5.66 9.86
CA PRO A 4 -15.55 -4.89 9.98
C PRO A 4 -15.40 -3.99 8.76
N ASP A 5 -15.41 -2.70 9.02
CA ASP A 5 -15.12 -1.61 8.08
C ASP A 5 -13.88 -2.03 7.25
N LYS A 6 -14.05 -2.26 5.94
CA LYS A 6 -12.95 -2.57 5.02
C LYS A 6 -12.12 -1.31 4.73
N LYS A 7 -11.68 -0.61 5.78
CA LYS A 7 -10.78 0.53 5.65
C LYS A 7 -9.41 0.01 5.28
N PHE A 8 -8.79 0.66 4.31
CA PHE A 8 -7.42 0.41 3.91
C PHE A 8 -6.50 0.60 5.11
N THR A 9 -5.58 -0.34 5.30
CA THR A 9 -4.51 -0.26 6.32
C THR A 9 -3.18 -0.42 5.62
N PHE A 10 -2.14 0.26 6.11
CA PHE A 10 -0.80 0.15 5.55
C PHE A 10 -0.36 -1.33 5.40
N ALA A 11 -0.50 -2.14 6.45
CA ALA A 11 -0.11 -3.55 6.43
C ALA A 11 -0.80 -4.35 5.30
N LYS A 12 -2.13 -4.26 5.18
CA LYS A 12 -2.87 -4.93 4.10
C LYS A 12 -2.48 -4.42 2.70
N GLY A 13 -2.27 -3.13 2.55
CA GLY A 13 -1.86 -2.55 1.26
C GLY A 13 -0.45 -2.99 0.86
N TYR A 14 0.44 -3.12 1.84
CA TYR A 14 1.82 -3.57 1.64
C TYR A 14 1.85 -5.06 1.27
N GLU A 15 1.12 -5.90 2.02
CA GLU A 15 0.98 -7.33 1.73
C GLU A 15 0.40 -7.59 0.32
N GLU A 16 -0.59 -6.79 -0.10
CA GLU A 16 -1.14 -6.89 -1.47
C GLU A 16 -0.10 -6.49 -2.53
N LEU A 17 0.68 -5.44 -2.27
CA LEU A 17 1.73 -5.00 -3.19
C LEU A 17 2.85 -6.04 -3.30
N GLU A 18 3.28 -6.63 -2.19
CA GLU A 18 4.27 -7.72 -2.18
C GLU A 18 3.79 -8.93 -2.99
N ALA A 19 2.51 -9.31 -2.85
CA ALA A 19 1.93 -10.40 -3.64
C ALA A 19 1.94 -10.11 -5.14
N ILE A 20 1.67 -8.86 -5.56
CA ILE A 20 1.75 -8.44 -6.97
C ILE A 20 3.19 -8.52 -7.48
N VAL A 21 4.16 -8.03 -6.70
CA VAL A 21 5.58 -8.09 -7.07
C VAL A 21 6.04 -9.54 -7.21
N GLN A 22 5.68 -10.40 -6.24
CA GLN A 22 6.03 -11.81 -6.28
C GLN A 22 5.41 -12.52 -7.50
N ASP A 23 4.17 -12.19 -7.87
CA ASP A 23 3.56 -12.74 -9.09
C ASP A 23 4.35 -12.32 -10.34
N PHE A 24 4.78 -11.06 -10.43
CA PHE A 24 5.61 -10.57 -11.54
C PHE A 24 7.01 -11.19 -11.60
N GLU A 25 7.59 -11.55 -10.46
CA GLU A 25 8.90 -12.22 -10.40
C GLU A 25 8.83 -13.72 -10.66
N SER A 26 7.69 -14.36 -10.36
CA SER A 26 7.53 -15.81 -10.42
C SER A 26 7.33 -16.40 -11.82
N ARG A 27 7.00 -15.56 -12.81
CA ARG A 27 6.66 -16.00 -14.16
C ARG A 27 7.02 -14.98 -15.22
N GLU A 28 6.94 -15.41 -16.47
CA GLU A 28 7.05 -14.51 -17.61
C GLU A 28 5.83 -13.57 -17.66
N LEU A 29 6.12 -12.28 -17.84
CA LEU A 29 5.11 -11.21 -17.90
C LEU A 29 4.28 -11.33 -19.18
N ASP A 30 2.96 -11.34 -19.03
CA ASP A 30 2.00 -11.23 -20.13
C ASP A 30 1.39 -9.84 -20.07
N LEU A 31 1.87 -8.95 -20.94
CA LEU A 31 1.54 -7.51 -20.93
C LEU A 31 0.03 -7.25 -20.91
N GLU A 32 -0.78 -8.03 -21.63
CA GLU A 32 -2.23 -7.80 -21.70
C GLU A 32 -2.94 -8.26 -20.42
N LYS A 33 -2.48 -9.36 -19.81
CA LYS A 33 -3.06 -9.90 -18.57
C LYS A 33 -2.57 -9.17 -17.32
N ASP A 34 -1.39 -8.58 -17.39
CA ASP A 34 -0.70 -8.01 -16.23
C ASP A 34 -0.88 -6.50 -16.10
N LEU A 35 -1.35 -5.82 -17.15
CA LEU A 35 -1.65 -4.39 -17.11
C LEU A 35 -2.58 -3.98 -15.94
N PRO A 36 -3.66 -4.72 -15.61
CA PRO A 36 -4.50 -4.39 -14.46
C PRO A 36 -3.78 -4.56 -13.11
N LYS A 37 -2.92 -5.57 -12.98
CA LYS A 37 -2.10 -5.79 -11.78
C LYS A 37 -1.06 -4.68 -11.63
N PHE A 38 -0.50 -4.22 -12.75
CA PHE A 38 0.44 -3.11 -12.78
C PHE A 38 -0.21 -1.80 -12.31
N GLU A 39 -1.39 -1.47 -12.85
CA GLU A 39 -2.18 -0.31 -12.39
C GLU A 39 -2.53 -0.40 -10.90
N ARG A 40 -2.91 -1.61 -10.45
CA ARG A 40 -3.19 -1.86 -9.03
C ARG A 40 -1.94 -1.66 -8.17
N GLY A 41 -0.79 -2.18 -8.60
CA GLY A 41 0.49 -2.01 -7.91
C GLY A 41 0.87 -0.54 -7.77
N LEU A 42 0.73 0.26 -8.84
CA LEU A 42 0.98 1.70 -8.78
C LEU A 42 0.01 2.42 -7.84
N THR A 43 -1.26 2.03 -7.85
CA THR A 43 -2.27 2.60 -6.95
C THR A 43 -1.94 2.30 -5.49
N LEU A 44 -1.56 1.06 -5.17
CA LEU A 44 -1.15 0.66 -3.83
C LEU A 44 0.10 1.41 -3.38
N ALA A 45 1.12 1.50 -4.24
CA ALA A 45 2.35 2.24 -3.94
C ALA A 45 2.05 3.69 -3.56
N LYS A 46 1.18 4.37 -4.33
CA LYS A 46 0.75 5.74 -4.04
C LYS A 46 0.03 5.84 -2.69
N GLN A 47 -0.93 4.95 -2.42
CA GLN A 47 -1.67 4.94 -1.16
C GLN A 47 -0.77 4.68 0.07
N LEU A 48 0.21 3.79 -0.08
CA LEU A 48 1.19 3.50 0.98
C LEU A 48 2.09 4.71 1.26
N GLN A 49 2.57 5.39 0.21
CA GLN A 49 3.35 6.62 0.34
C GLN A 49 2.58 7.75 1.04
N GLU A 50 1.32 7.96 0.65
CA GLU A 50 0.43 8.94 1.30
C GLU A 50 0.24 8.60 2.78
N ARG A 51 -0.01 7.33 3.10
CA ARG A 51 -0.18 6.88 4.48
C ARG A 51 1.10 7.03 5.32
N LEU A 52 2.27 6.75 4.75
CA LEU A 52 3.55 6.96 5.44
C LEU A 52 3.75 8.44 5.78
N LYS A 53 3.47 9.32 4.82
CA LYS A 53 3.58 10.77 5.05
C LYS A 53 2.64 11.28 6.15
N GLU A 54 1.42 10.76 6.23
CA GLU A 54 0.50 11.08 7.34
C GLU A 54 1.08 10.66 8.70
N ILE A 55 1.67 9.47 8.77
CA ILE A 55 2.30 8.94 9.98
C ILE A 55 3.52 9.78 10.35
N GLU A 56 4.38 10.11 9.39
CA GLU A 56 5.55 10.98 9.61
C GLU A 56 5.16 12.35 10.17
N ASN A 57 4.14 12.99 9.59
CA ASN A 57 3.63 14.26 10.11
C ASN A 57 3.14 14.12 11.55
N THR A 58 2.42 13.04 11.86
CA THR A 58 1.93 12.76 13.21
C THR A 58 3.10 12.60 14.20
N VAL A 59 4.15 11.88 13.81
CA VAL A 59 5.36 11.71 14.63
C VAL A 59 6.03 13.05 14.87
N GLN A 60 6.22 13.88 13.84
CA GLN A 60 6.82 15.21 13.98
C GLN A 60 5.99 16.13 14.91
N GLU A 61 4.66 16.06 14.87
CA GLU A 61 3.81 16.80 15.79
C GLU A 61 3.97 16.32 17.24
N ILE A 62 4.08 15.01 17.45
CA ILE A 62 4.34 14.43 18.77
C ILE A 62 5.70 14.93 19.28
N GLU A 63 6.76 14.82 18.48
CA GLU A 63 8.10 15.29 18.86
C GLU A 63 8.09 16.77 19.27
N ARG A 64 7.42 17.65 18.50
CA ARG A 64 7.28 19.07 18.86
C ARG A 64 6.49 19.33 20.13
N LYS A 65 5.54 18.46 20.49
CA LYS A 65 4.73 18.59 21.71
C LYS A 65 5.51 18.21 22.98
N PHE A 66 6.56 17.41 22.84
CA PHE A 66 7.37 16.89 23.96
C PHE A 66 8.82 17.41 23.95
N ALA A 67 9.20 18.24 22.98
CA ALA A 67 10.44 19.02 22.96
C ALA A 67 10.31 20.30 23.80
#